data_AF-A0A957M5K1-F1
#
_entry.id   AF-A0A957M5K1-F1
#
_cell.length_a   1.000
_cell.length_b   1.000
_cell.length_c   1.000
_cell.angle_alpha   90.00
_cell.angle_beta   90.00
_cell.angle_gamma   90.00
#
_symmetry.space_group_name_H-M   'P 1'
#
loop_
_entity.id
_entity.type
_entity.pdbx_description
1 polymer ?
#
loop_
_entity_poly.entity_id
_entity_poly.type
_entity_poly.pdbx_seq_one_letter_code
_entity_poly.pdbx_strand_id
1 'polypeptide(L)'
;RADASGVIARLRERVKELSTLYRESYLADQTRSTPEDYFYEIVALLPPGWQYPEDCCARLLVNGQTYATPNFVESAWQQSCTVVVQGREIGMVTVAYLSAHPPADEGPFLAEERSLINEIAKRIGQFIERRQTET
;
A
#
# COMPACT_ATOMS: atom_id res chain seq x y z
N ARG A 1 4.25 18.73 -29.57
CA ARG A 1 3.06 17.84 -29.61
C ARG A 1 3.18 16.92 -28.41
N ALA A 2 2.30 17.03 -27.40
CA ALA A 2 2.33 16.10 -26.29
C ALA A 2 2.14 14.68 -26.85
N ASP A 3 3.06 13.78 -26.54
CA ASP A 3 3.00 12.39 -26.97
C ASP A 3 1.77 11.74 -26.32
N ALA A 4 0.81 11.31 -27.15
CA ALA A 4 -0.42 10.68 -26.70
C ALA A 4 -0.14 9.42 -25.86
N SER A 5 1.00 8.75 -26.09
CA SER A 5 1.44 7.60 -25.31
C SER A 5 1.69 7.98 -23.84
N GLY A 6 2.42 9.08 -23.60
CA GLY A 6 2.71 9.57 -22.25
C GLY A 6 1.50 10.15 -21.50
N VAL A 7 0.46 10.59 -22.22
CA VAL A 7 -0.81 11.01 -21.61
C VAL A 7 -1.63 9.79 -21.17
N ILE A 8 -1.72 8.78 -22.02
CA ILE A 8 -2.45 7.52 -21.71
C ILE A 8 -1.79 6.80 -20.53
N ALA A 9 -0.46 6.75 -20.48
CA ALA A 9 0.27 6.15 -19.36
C ALA A 9 -0.06 6.82 -18.02
N ARG A 10 0.02 8.16 -17.94
CA ARG A 10 -0.32 8.91 -16.73
C ARG A 10 -1.77 8.73 -16.29
N LEU A 11 -2.70 8.65 -17.24
CA LEU A 11 -4.11 8.37 -16.93
C LEU A 11 -4.29 6.97 -16.32
N ARG A 12 -3.59 5.96 -16.84
CA ARG A 12 -3.66 4.59 -16.29
C ARG A 12 -3.13 4.53 -14.87
N GLU A 13 -1.99 5.16 -14.61
CA GLU A 13 -1.41 5.24 -13.26
C GLU A 13 -2.37 5.92 -12.28
N ARG A 14 -3.00 7.03 -12.70
CA ARG A 14 -3.99 7.72 -11.87
C ARG A 14 -5.23 6.87 -11.58
N VAL A 15 -5.73 6.12 -12.58
CA VAL A 15 -6.87 5.21 -12.40
C VAL A 15 -6.51 4.09 -11.42
N LYS A 16 -5.29 3.54 -11.53
CA LYS A 16 -4.78 2.51 -10.62
C LYS A 16 -4.72 3.01 -9.17
N GLU A 17 -4.09 4.16 -8.96
CA GLU A 17 -4.00 4.80 -7.64
C GLU A 17 -5.40 5.06 -7.04
N LEU A 18 -6.29 5.69 -7.82
CA LEU A 18 -7.66 5.98 -7.36
C LEU A 18 -8.45 4.72 -7.03
N SER A 19 -8.30 3.65 -7.82
CA SER A 19 -8.94 2.36 -7.56
C SER A 19 -8.48 1.76 -6.24
N THR A 20 -7.17 1.78 -5.98
CA THR A 20 -6.60 1.29 -4.71
C THR A 20 -7.11 2.11 -3.53
N LEU A 21 -7.06 3.45 -3.61
CA LEU A 21 -7.53 4.33 -2.54
C LEU A 21 -9.04 4.20 -2.29
N TYR A 22 -9.85 4.04 -3.34
CA TYR A 22 -11.29 3.85 -3.19
C TYR A 22 -11.62 2.53 -2.50
N ARG A 23 -10.96 1.44 -2.92
CA ARG A 23 -11.13 0.12 -2.30
C ARG A 23 -10.69 0.13 -0.84
N GLU A 24 -9.58 0.78 -0.53
CA GLU A 24 -9.14 0.94 0.86
C GLU A 24 -10.19 1.66 1.70
N SER A 25 -10.74 2.78 1.20
CA SER A 25 -11.76 3.53 1.96
C SER A 25 -13.02 2.70 2.18
N TYR A 26 -13.42 1.92 1.18
CA TYR A 26 -14.53 0.97 1.33
C TYR A 26 -14.26 -0.09 2.40
N LEU A 27 -13.03 -0.61 2.51
CA LEU A 27 -12.64 -1.54 3.57
C LEU A 27 -12.66 -0.89 4.95
N ALA A 28 -12.13 0.34 5.06
CA ALA A 28 -12.03 1.06 6.33
C ALA A 28 -13.41 1.39 6.93
N ASP A 29 -14.42 1.59 6.09
CA ASP A 29 -15.79 1.93 6.51
C ASP A 29 -16.63 0.68 6.87
N GLN A 30 -16.11 -0.54 6.68
CA GLN A 30 -16.81 -1.76 7.10
C GLN A 30 -16.77 -1.94 8.61
N THR A 31 -17.84 -1.51 9.27
CA THR A 31 -18.04 -1.59 10.73
C THR A 31 -18.13 -3.00 11.31
N ARG A 32 -18.23 -4.04 10.46
CA ARG A 32 -18.39 -5.44 10.91
C ARG A 32 -17.10 -6.26 10.90
N SER A 33 -16.01 -5.73 10.36
CA SER A 33 -14.74 -6.46 10.22
C SER A 33 -13.84 -6.19 11.43
N THR A 34 -13.13 -7.22 11.89
CA THR A 34 -12.11 -7.02 12.93
C THR A 34 -10.95 -6.16 12.39
N PRO A 35 -10.16 -5.48 13.25
CA PRO A 35 -8.95 -4.80 12.79
C PRO A 35 -8.02 -5.73 12.00
N GLU A 36 -7.92 -7.00 12.41
CA GLU A 36 -7.13 -8.03 11.75
C GLU A 36 -7.63 -8.32 10.33
N ASP A 37 -8.95 -8.44 10.13
CA ASP A 37 -9.53 -8.65 8.79
C ASP A 37 -9.15 -7.49 7.87
N TYR A 38 -9.29 -6.24 8.34
CA TYR A 38 -8.87 -5.05 7.60
C TYR A 38 -7.38 -5.10 7.24
N PHE A 39 -6.50 -5.55 8.15
CA PHE A 39 -5.07 -5.67 7.89
C PHE A 39 -4.71 -6.74 6.85
N TYR A 40 -5.45 -7.86 6.80
CA TYR A 40 -5.25 -8.83 5.72
C TYR A 40 -5.76 -8.31 4.39
N GLU A 41 -6.93 -7.66 4.38
CA GLU A 41 -7.52 -7.13 3.17
C GLU A 41 -6.70 -5.96 2.59
N ILE A 42 -6.16 -5.08 3.43
CA ILE A 42 -5.32 -3.96 2.95
C ILE A 42 -4.05 -4.46 2.31
N VAL A 43 -3.39 -5.46 2.90
CA VAL A 43 -2.16 -6.04 2.35
C VAL A 43 -2.42 -6.74 1.01
N ALA A 44 -3.54 -7.45 0.88
CA ALA A 44 -3.95 -8.06 -0.38
C ALA A 44 -4.34 -7.02 -1.46
N LEU A 45 -4.74 -5.81 -1.04
CA LEU A 45 -5.12 -4.73 -1.93
C LEU A 45 -3.92 -3.99 -2.55
N LEU A 46 -2.74 -4.05 -1.94
CA LEU A 46 -1.57 -3.29 -2.41
C LEU A 46 -1.06 -3.77 -3.77
N PRO A 47 -0.74 -5.05 -4.03
CA PRO A 47 -0.08 -5.45 -5.28
C PRO A 47 -0.74 -4.96 -6.58
N PRO A 48 -2.07 -5.01 -6.75
CA PRO A 48 -2.75 -4.44 -7.93
C PRO A 48 -2.54 -2.93 -8.15
N GLY A 49 -2.16 -2.19 -7.10
CA GLY A 49 -1.84 -0.77 -7.14
C GLY A 49 -0.45 -0.44 -7.66
N TRP A 50 0.39 -1.45 -7.92
CA TRP A 50 1.78 -1.29 -8.36
C TRP A 50 1.96 -1.63 -9.84
N GLN A 51 3.10 -1.27 -10.41
CA GLN A 51 3.44 -1.37 -11.82
C GLN A 51 3.56 -2.82 -12.28
N TYR A 52 4.10 -3.69 -11.41
CA TYR A 52 4.30 -5.11 -11.67
C TYR A 52 3.48 -5.96 -10.68
N PRO A 53 2.14 -5.98 -10.78
CA PRO A 53 1.28 -6.57 -9.76
C PRO A 53 1.48 -8.08 -9.57
N GLU A 54 1.82 -8.81 -10.64
CA GLU A 54 2.07 -10.26 -10.57
C GLU A 54 3.40 -10.61 -9.88
N ASP A 55 4.35 -9.69 -9.88
CA ASP A 55 5.66 -9.85 -9.23
C ASP A 55 5.74 -9.08 -7.90
N CYS A 56 4.60 -8.63 -7.38
CA CYS A 56 4.50 -7.76 -6.21
C CYS A 56 3.96 -8.52 -5.01
N CYS A 57 4.52 -8.24 -3.84
CA CYS A 57 4.06 -8.74 -2.55
C CYS A 57 4.03 -7.61 -1.53
N ALA A 58 3.29 -7.79 -0.45
CA ALA A 58 3.14 -6.76 0.57
C ALA A 58 3.11 -7.34 1.99
N ARG A 59 3.53 -6.50 2.94
CA ARG A 59 3.54 -6.79 4.37
C ARG A 59 3.13 -5.55 5.16
N LEU A 60 2.36 -5.76 6.22
CA LEU A 60 2.06 -4.79 7.25
C LEU A 60 2.53 -5.34 8.60
N LEU A 61 3.37 -4.59 9.28
CA LEU A 61 3.75 -4.81 10.68
C LEU A 61 2.98 -3.83 11.53
N VAL A 62 2.22 -4.29 12.53
CA VAL A 62 1.49 -3.44 13.49
C VAL A 62 1.52 -4.13 14.86
N ASN A 63 1.95 -3.40 15.90
CA ASN A 63 1.99 -3.90 17.29
C ASN A 63 2.71 -5.26 17.45
N GLY A 64 3.77 -5.49 16.68
CA GLY A 64 4.54 -6.74 16.68
C GLY A 64 3.90 -7.89 15.91
N GLN A 65 2.70 -7.71 15.35
CA GLN A 65 2.04 -8.69 14.50
C GLN A 65 2.33 -8.40 13.03
N THR A 66 2.40 -9.48 12.23
CA THR A 66 2.69 -9.43 10.80
C THR A 66 1.49 -9.90 9.99
N TYR A 67 1.09 -9.09 9.01
CA TYR A 67 0.07 -9.42 8.02
C TYR A 67 0.74 -9.32 6.65
N ALA A 68 0.69 -10.37 5.84
CA ALA A 68 1.47 -10.44 4.60
C ALA A 68 0.68 -11.12 3.49
N THR A 69 0.98 -10.79 2.24
CA THR A 69 0.52 -11.60 1.11
C THR A 69 1.16 -13.00 1.20
N PRO A 70 0.50 -14.06 0.70
CA PRO A 70 1.03 -15.42 0.81
C PRO A 70 2.41 -15.63 0.16
N ASN A 71 2.73 -14.81 -0.84
CA ASN A 71 4.00 -14.82 -1.58
C ASN A 71 5.05 -13.84 -1.02
N PHE A 72 4.85 -13.24 0.16
CA PHE A 72 5.76 -12.23 0.68
C PHE A 72 7.16 -12.79 0.94
N VAL A 73 8.16 -12.13 0.36
CA VAL A 73 9.58 -12.40 0.55
C VAL A 73 10.29 -11.06 0.67
N GLU A 74 11.20 -10.93 1.65
CA GLU A 74 12.06 -9.76 1.72
C GLU A 74 13.00 -9.74 0.51
N SER A 75 13.05 -8.60 -0.17
CA SER A 75 13.88 -8.42 -1.36
C SER A 75 14.62 -7.10 -1.31
N ALA A 76 15.64 -6.97 -2.17
CA ALA A 76 16.36 -5.71 -2.35
C ALA A 76 15.48 -4.65 -3.05
N TRP A 77 14.36 -5.04 -3.64
CA TRP A 77 13.45 -4.20 -4.40
C TRP A 77 12.19 -3.96 -3.58
N GLN A 78 12.33 -3.21 -2.49
CA GLN A 78 11.22 -2.94 -1.60
C GLN A 78 11.11 -1.47 -1.27
N GLN A 79 9.89 -1.10 -0.94
CA GLN A 79 9.56 0.18 -0.38
C GLN A 79 8.74 0.04 0.89
N SER A 80 9.02 0.90 1.85
CA SER A 80 8.34 0.89 3.14
C SER A 80 7.91 2.29 3.56
N CYS A 81 6.85 2.35 4.35
CA CYS A 81 6.40 3.58 4.99
C CYS A 81 5.94 3.28 6.43
N THR A 82 6.36 4.12 7.37
CA THR A 82 6.01 3.98 8.79
C THR A 82 4.55 4.30 9.02
N VAL A 83 3.87 3.45 9.79
CA VAL A 83 2.50 3.70 10.25
C VAL A 83 2.58 4.43 11.60
N VAL A 84 2.00 5.63 11.64
CA VAL A 84 2.01 6.50 12.82
C VAL A 84 0.59 6.70 13.33
N VAL A 85 0.39 6.53 14.65
CA VAL A 85 -0.87 6.79 15.36
C VAL A 85 -0.57 7.76 16.50
N GLN A 86 -1.26 8.89 16.55
CA GLN A 86 -1.07 9.93 17.58
C GLN A 86 0.41 10.33 17.79
N GLY A 87 1.17 10.41 16.69
CA GLY A 87 2.60 10.77 16.71
C GLY A 87 3.55 9.64 17.16
N ARG A 88 3.04 8.42 17.40
CA ARG A 88 3.84 7.24 17.73
C ARG A 88 3.93 6.29 16.56
N GLU A 89 5.12 5.81 16.27
CA GLU A 89 5.33 4.73 15.31
C GLU A 89 4.80 3.43 15.91
N ILE A 90 3.80 2.84 15.25
CA ILE A 90 3.16 1.60 15.71
C ILE A 90 3.42 0.42 14.77
N GLY A 91 4.02 0.70 13.61
CA GLY A 91 4.09 -0.25 12.53
C GLY A 91 4.77 0.27 11.27
N MET A 92 4.77 -0.58 10.25
CA MET A 92 5.36 -0.30 8.94
C MET A 92 4.64 -1.10 7.85
N VAL A 93 4.22 -0.43 6.80
CA VAL A 93 3.76 -1.07 5.57
C VAL A 93 4.95 -1.22 4.62
N THR A 94 5.04 -2.35 3.92
CA THR A 94 6.09 -2.67 2.96
C THR A 94 5.48 -3.28 1.71
N VAL A 95 5.97 -2.86 0.55
CA VAL A 95 5.67 -3.47 -0.75
C VAL A 95 7.00 -3.83 -1.40
N ALA A 96 7.10 -5.04 -1.94
CA ALA A 96 8.33 -5.54 -2.54
C ALA A 96 8.06 -6.26 -3.86
N TYR A 97 8.97 -6.10 -4.82
CA TYR A 97 9.01 -6.94 -6.01
C TYR A 97 9.86 -8.19 -5.75
N LEU A 98 9.45 -9.33 -6.30
CA LEU A 98 10.12 -10.62 -6.12
C LEU A 98 11.36 -10.74 -7.03
N SER A 99 11.42 -9.95 -8.09
CA SER A 99 12.53 -9.94 -9.04
C SER A 99 12.97 -8.52 -9.42
N ALA A 100 14.11 -8.42 -10.11
CA ALA A 100 14.65 -7.15 -10.58
C ALA A 100 13.78 -6.58 -11.71
N HIS A 101 13.46 -5.29 -11.62
CA HIS A 101 12.79 -4.53 -12.66
C HIS A 101 13.63 -3.33 -13.10
N PRO A 102 13.35 -2.74 -14.28
CA PRO A 102 14.01 -1.52 -14.72
C PRO A 102 13.91 -0.40 -13.68
N PRO A 103 14.96 0.44 -13.52
CA PRO A 103 14.92 1.56 -12.60
C PRO A 103 13.90 2.62 -13.05
N ALA A 104 13.26 3.22 -12.06
CA ALA A 104 12.31 4.31 -12.14
C ALA A 104 12.74 5.44 -11.18
N ASP A 105 11.87 5.89 -10.27
CA ASP A 105 12.14 7.00 -9.36
C ASP A 105 12.80 6.56 -8.05
N GLU A 106 12.36 5.44 -7.48
CA GLU A 106 12.95 4.84 -6.27
C GLU A 106 13.24 3.36 -6.52
N GLY A 107 14.46 3.03 -6.94
CA GLY A 107 14.75 1.69 -7.44
C GLY A 107 13.82 1.39 -8.63
N PRO A 108 13.04 0.30 -8.62
CA PRO A 108 12.05 0.01 -9.66
C PRO A 108 10.66 0.64 -9.46
N PHE A 109 10.49 1.50 -8.44
CA PHE A 109 9.18 2.10 -8.10
C PHE A 109 9.00 3.49 -8.69
N LEU A 110 7.77 3.81 -9.08
CA LEU A 110 7.36 5.12 -9.58
C LEU A 110 7.11 6.12 -8.43
N ALA A 111 7.24 7.43 -8.70
CA ALA A 111 6.90 8.47 -7.73
C ALA A 111 5.43 8.41 -7.26
N GLU A 112 4.51 7.99 -8.14
CA GLU A 112 3.11 7.75 -7.82
C GLU A 112 2.94 6.60 -6.81
N GLU A 113 3.72 5.52 -6.95
CA GLU A 113 3.69 4.38 -6.03
C GLU A 113 4.23 4.75 -4.65
N ARG A 114 5.22 5.64 -4.61
CA ARG A 114 5.69 6.23 -3.36
C ARG A 114 4.63 7.06 -2.68
N SER A 115 3.93 7.87 -3.45
CA SER A 115 2.81 8.68 -2.93
C SER A 115 1.69 7.78 -2.42
N LEU A 116 1.39 6.68 -3.14
CA LEU A 116 0.37 5.71 -2.77
C LEU A 116 0.68 5.00 -1.45
N ILE A 117 1.88 4.46 -1.25
CA ILE A 117 2.23 3.79 0.02
C ILE A 117 2.19 4.75 1.21
N ASN A 118 2.57 6.01 1.02
CA ASN A 118 2.49 7.03 2.06
C ASN A 118 1.05 7.31 2.48
N GLU A 119 0.14 7.49 1.50
CA GLU A 119 -1.28 7.69 1.80
C GLU A 119 -1.92 6.46 2.44
N ILE A 120 -1.57 5.24 1.99
CA ILE A 120 -2.02 4.00 2.63
C ILE A 120 -1.55 3.93 4.09
N ALA A 121 -0.27 4.19 4.37
CA ALA A 121 0.26 4.15 5.74
C ALA A 121 -0.48 5.11 6.67
N LYS A 122 -0.76 6.32 6.18
CA LYS A 122 -1.54 7.33 6.90
C LYS A 122 -2.96 6.86 7.19
N ARG A 123 -3.65 6.26 6.22
CA ARG A 123 -5.03 5.78 6.39
C ARG A 123 -5.14 4.59 7.32
N ILE A 124 -4.17 3.67 7.28
CA ILE A 124 -4.05 2.58 8.28
C ILE A 124 -3.92 3.18 9.69
N GLY A 125 -3.09 4.20 9.87
CA GLY A 125 -2.96 4.91 11.16
C GLY A 125 -4.30 5.52 11.62
N GLN A 126 -5.00 6.21 10.72
CA GLN A 126 -6.33 6.79 11.01
C GLN A 126 -7.39 5.74 11.33
N PHE A 127 -7.35 4.58 10.66
CA PHE A 127 -8.24 3.46 10.98
C PHE A 127 -8.00 2.93 12.40
N ILE A 128 -6.73 2.74 12.77
CA ILE A 128 -6.36 2.25 14.11
C ILE A 128 -6.76 3.27 15.19
N GLU A 129 -6.52 4.56 14.97
CA GLU A 129 -6.91 5.63 15.89
C GLU A 129 -8.43 5.64 16.13
N ARG A 130 -9.23 5.51 15.07
CA ARG A 130 -10.70 5.44 15.18
C ARG A 130 -11.13 4.26 16.04
N ARG A 131 -10.62 3.05 15.74
CA ARG A 131 -10.96 1.82 16.49
C ARG A 131 -10.55 1.90 17.96
N GLN A 132 -9.44 2.58 18.30
CA GLN A 132 -9.01 2.80 19.69
C GLN A 132 -9.91 3.78 20.46
N THR A 133 -10.54 4.73 19.78
CA THR A 133 -11.41 5.75 20.40
C THR A 133 -12.85 5.26 20.59
N GLU A 134 -13.26 4.26 19.81
CA GLU A 134 -14.59 3.61 19.88
C GLU A 134 -14.69 2.56 21.00
N THR A 135 -13.58 2.21 21.66
CA THR A 135 -13.51 1.25 22.78
C THR A 135 -13.47 1.97 24.11
#